data_AF-A0A9E3NYD2-F1
#
_entry.id   AF-A0A9E3NYD2-F1
#
_cell.length_a   1.000
_cell.length_b   1.000
_cell.length_c   1.000
_cell.angle_alpha   90.00
_cell.angle_beta   90.00
_cell.angle_gamma   90.00
#
_symmetry.space_group_name_H-M   'P 1'
#
loop_
_entity.id
_entity.type
_entity.pdbx_description
1 polymer ?
#
loop_
_entity_poly.entity_id
_entity_poly.type
_entity_poly.pdbx_seq_one_letter_code
_entity_poly.pdbx_strand_id
1 'polypeptide(L)'
;MKVRRSIALVLLAAVLGALGAVVACGGGGFDPQSRVDSLRLFVVRADKPYAKPGETVTLEALIGDGRKVKDRAPKNFWIPIACVNPREDLYYLCFAPPGDGGRQAGATRLVPLGPLAAIAGDGGVEAGASGGGANPFASIPTDVDLSPFLPEGPTFSFPMPDDAIQPREGASAPYGLVIVFNVLCAGQVRFVARDLEGGAQQVPVACTDDEGNKLPPSEYVVGISRVYSYAERLNANPVIEKVLLEQQEIDPAVGVVVERCTDGTRERECKENKIDLRMAESSWEENPGDVTREGPLREQIWVTYYSDIGTFAQDARLLFDTRKGRVADSDVSFRAPRAPASGTLWAVVHDNRGGAAWVVVPIHVR
;
A
#
# COMPACT_ATOMS: atom_id res chain seq x y z
N MET A 1 -18.29 -54.91 -37.01
CA MET A 1 -17.73 -54.93 -35.63
C MET A 1 -16.66 -53.85 -35.35
N LYS A 2 -16.69 -52.66 -35.98
CA LYS A 2 -15.70 -51.59 -35.69
C LYS A 2 -16.28 -50.25 -35.21
N VAL A 3 -17.61 -50.07 -35.23
CA VAL A 3 -18.24 -48.77 -34.89
C VAL A 3 -18.65 -48.66 -33.41
N ARG A 4 -18.82 -49.78 -32.70
CA ARG A 4 -19.26 -49.78 -31.29
C ARG A 4 -18.16 -49.51 -30.25
N ARG A 5 -16.87 -49.60 -30.62
CA ARG A 5 -15.75 -49.35 -29.70
C ARG A 5 -15.40 -47.86 -29.55
N SER A 6 -15.74 -47.03 -30.53
CA SER A 6 -15.37 -45.60 -30.51
C SER A 6 -16.32 -44.74 -29.69
N ILE A 7 -17.58 -45.14 -29.53
CA ILE A 7 -18.58 -44.37 -28.77
C ILE A 7 -18.36 -44.53 -27.26
N ALA A 8 -17.88 -45.70 -26.81
CA ALA A 8 -17.62 -45.95 -25.39
C ALA A 8 -16.41 -45.16 -24.84
N LEU A 9 -15.41 -44.86 -25.68
CA LEU A 9 -14.23 -44.08 -25.26
C LEU A 9 -14.51 -42.57 -25.16
N VAL A 10 -15.40 -42.04 -26.01
CA VAL A 10 -15.77 -40.61 -26.00
C VAL A 10 -16.68 -40.28 -24.81
N LEU A 11 -17.56 -41.21 -24.40
CA LEU A 11 -18.40 -41.02 -23.22
C LEU A 11 -17.63 -41.10 -21.89
N LEU A 12 -16.56 -41.91 -21.81
CA LEU A 12 -15.74 -42.00 -20.59
C LEU A 12 -14.85 -40.74 -20.40
N ALA A 13 -14.36 -40.14 -21.50
CA ALA A 13 -13.62 -38.88 -21.44
C ALA A 13 -14.51 -37.67 -21.09
N ALA A 14 -15.79 -37.69 -21.48
CA ALA A 14 -16.74 -36.64 -21.11
C ALA A 14 -17.14 -36.68 -19.62
N VAL A 15 -17.22 -37.87 -19.00
CA VAL A 15 -17.52 -37.99 -17.57
C VAL A 15 -16.30 -37.67 -16.70
N LEU A 16 -15.07 -38.01 -17.13
CA LEU A 16 -13.84 -37.61 -16.44
C LEU A 16 -13.49 -36.12 -16.62
N GLY A 17 -13.87 -35.49 -17.73
CA GLY A 17 -13.73 -34.05 -17.94
C GLY A 17 -14.71 -33.20 -17.12
N ALA A 18 -15.90 -33.73 -16.81
CA ALA A 18 -16.91 -33.02 -16.01
C ALA A 18 -16.63 -33.06 -14.50
N LEU A 19 -15.86 -34.03 -14.00
CA LEU A 19 -15.46 -34.10 -12.58
C LEU A 19 -14.20 -33.28 -12.24
N GLY A 20 -13.41 -32.86 -13.25
CA GLY A 20 -12.20 -32.04 -13.04
C GLY A 20 -12.45 -30.52 -12.97
N ALA A 21 -13.64 -30.05 -13.38
CA ALA A 21 -13.93 -28.61 -13.51
C ALA A 21 -14.55 -27.96 -12.26
N VAL A 22 -14.75 -28.71 -11.16
CA VAL A 22 -15.48 -28.21 -9.96
C VAL A 22 -14.56 -28.03 -8.74
N VAL A 23 -13.24 -28.21 -8.87
CA VAL A 23 -12.30 -28.12 -7.72
C VAL A 23 -11.39 -26.88 -7.78
N ALA A 24 -11.42 -26.08 -8.85
CA ALA A 24 -10.54 -24.90 -8.98
C ALA A 24 -11.11 -23.59 -8.41
N CYS A 25 -12.38 -23.57 -8.01
CA CYS A 25 -12.98 -22.47 -7.23
C CYS A 25 -13.76 -23.06 -6.06
N GLY A 26 -13.05 -23.74 -5.15
CA GLY A 26 -13.60 -24.07 -3.84
C GLY A 26 -14.00 -22.77 -3.16
N GLY A 27 -15.31 -22.55 -3.04
CA GLY A 27 -15.95 -21.32 -2.57
C GLY A 27 -15.77 -21.03 -1.08
N GLY A 28 -14.53 -21.05 -0.60
CA GLY A 28 -14.13 -20.17 0.51
C GLY A 28 -13.90 -18.80 -0.12
N GLY A 29 -14.85 -17.87 0.05
CA GLY A 29 -14.62 -16.49 -0.36
C GLY A 29 -13.30 -16.00 0.25
N PHE A 30 -12.49 -15.29 -0.53
CA PHE A 30 -11.37 -14.54 0.04
C PHE A 30 -11.90 -13.71 1.20
N ASP A 31 -11.18 -13.68 2.32
CA ASP A 31 -11.53 -12.79 3.41
C ASP A 31 -11.64 -11.35 2.87
N PRO A 32 -12.64 -10.56 3.33
CA PRO A 32 -12.79 -9.18 2.91
C PRO A 32 -11.50 -8.40 3.09
N GLN A 33 -11.23 -7.43 2.21
CA GLN A 33 -10.00 -6.63 2.31
C GLN A 33 -9.97 -5.83 3.63
N SER A 34 -11.15 -5.49 4.16
CA SER A 34 -11.30 -4.82 5.46
C SER A 34 -10.90 -5.67 6.66
N ARG A 35 -10.74 -7.00 6.51
CA ARG A 35 -10.39 -7.88 7.62
C ARG A 35 -8.88 -7.88 7.88
N VAL A 36 -8.52 -7.70 9.14
CA VAL A 36 -7.13 -7.65 9.61
C VAL A 36 -6.82 -8.86 10.47
N ASP A 37 -6.25 -9.90 9.87
CA ASP A 37 -5.89 -11.17 10.52
C ASP A 37 -4.40 -11.55 10.35
N SER A 38 -3.64 -10.62 9.77
CA SER A 38 -2.22 -10.72 9.40
C SER A 38 -1.54 -9.36 9.60
N LEU A 39 -0.24 -9.28 9.35
CA LEU A 39 0.40 -7.97 9.25
C LEU A 39 -0.17 -7.16 8.09
N ARG A 40 -0.44 -5.88 8.34
CA ARG A 40 -0.91 -4.92 7.34
C ARG A 40 -0.07 -3.67 7.39
N LEU A 41 0.33 -3.21 6.21
CA LEU A 41 0.72 -1.83 5.96
C LEU A 41 -0.46 -1.18 5.25
N PHE A 42 -1.24 -0.36 5.95
CA PHE A 42 -2.48 0.18 5.43
C PHE A 42 -2.25 1.34 4.46
N VAL A 43 -1.31 2.22 4.81
CA VAL A 43 -0.92 3.37 3.98
C VAL A 43 0.45 3.88 4.44
N VAL A 44 1.15 4.55 3.52
CA VAL A 44 2.26 5.44 3.85
C VAL A 44 1.88 6.83 3.39
N ARG A 45 1.80 7.78 4.33
CA ARG A 45 1.52 9.19 4.05
C ARG A 45 2.82 9.95 3.91
N ALA A 46 2.95 10.74 2.86
CA ALA A 46 3.94 11.80 2.78
C ALA A 46 3.37 13.07 3.41
N ASP A 47 4.15 13.77 4.23
CA ASP A 47 3.79 15.12 4.72
C ASP A 47 3.53 16.09 3.56
N LYS A 48 4.25 15.89 2.45
CA LYS A 48 4.09 16.57 1.16
C LYS A 48 3.79 15.56 0.06
N PRO A 49 2.50 15.29 -0.25
CA PRO A 49 2.12 14.36 -1.31
C PRO A 49 2.73 14.75 -2.67
N TYR A 50 2.74 16.07 -2.96
CA TYR A 50 3.54 16.69 -4.01
C TYR A 50 4.64 17.55 -3.38
N ALA A 51 5.90 17.20 -3.62
CA ALA A 51 7.05 17.90 -3.07
C ALA A 51 7.82 18.66 -4.15
N LYS A 52 8.27 19.87 -3.87
CA LYS A 52 9.14 20.61 -4.78
C LYS A 52 10.58 20.06 -4.73
N PRO A 53 11.37 20.24 -5.79
CA PRO A 53 12.79 19.93 -5.75
C PRO A 53 13.48 20.63 -4.56
N GLY A 54 14.35 19.90 -3.86
CA GLY A 54 15.08 20.37 -2.68
C GLY A 54 14.30 20.27 -1.36
N GLU A 55 12.98 20.05 -1.38
CA GLU A 55 12.20 19.90 -0.15
C GLU A 55 12.48 18.56 0.55
N THR A 56 12.52 18.57 1.88
CA THR A 56 12.53 17.32 2.66
C THR A 56 11.12 16.77 2.77
N VAL A 57 10.92 15.53 2.37
CA VAL A 57 9.68 14.78 2.53
C VAL A 57 9.82 13.82 3.69
N THR A 58 8.82 13.75 4.55
CA THR A 58 8.72 12.77 5.63
C THR A 58 7.55 11.84 5.35
N LEU A 59 7.86 10.55 5.29
CA LEU A 59 6.90 9.47 5.17
C LEU A 59 6.53 8.95 6.55
N GLU A 60 5.27 8.56 6.72
CA GLU A 60 4.76 7.92 7.93
C GLU A 60 3.89 6.71 7.54
N ALA A 61 4.22 5.55 8.10
CA ALA A 61 3.54 4.28 7.84
C ALA A 61 2.48 4.00 8.91
N LEU A 62 1.25 3.75 8.48
CA LEU A 62 0.21 3.17 9.32
C LEU A 62 0.24 1.64 9.17
N ILE A 63 0.50 0.95 10.27
CA ILE A 63 0.62 -0.52 10.33
C ILE A 63 -0.38 -1.13 11.31
N GLY A 64 -0.71 -2.40 11.11
CA GLY A 64 -1.52 -3.21 12.02
C GLY A 64 -0.99 -4.63 12.12
N ASP A 65 -1.11 -5.23 13.32
CA ASP A 65 -0.78 -6.63 13.57
C ASP A 65 -2.04 -7.40 13.98
N GLY A 66 -2.73 -7.96 12.99
CA GLY A 66 -3.91 -8.82 13.18
C GLY A 66 -3.57 -10.29 13.41
N ARG A 67 -2.29 -10.66 13.49
CA ARG A 67 -1.91 -12.07 13.61
C ARG A 67 -2.45 -12.67 14.90
N LYS A 68 -2.93 -13.90 14.81
CA LYS A 68 -3.39 -14.69 15.97
C LYS A 68 -2.23 -15.12 16.86
N VAL A 69 -1.08 -15.42 16.25
CA VAL A 69 0.16 -15.78 16.93
C VAL A 69 1.14 -14.63 16.75
N LYS A 70 1.59 -14.06 17.88
CA LYS A 70 2.49 -12.89 17.95
C LYS A 70 3.75 -13.25 18.72
N ASP A 71 4.39 -14.32 18.29
CA ASP A 71 5.67 -14.80 18.84
C ASP A 71 6.81 -13.79 18.65
N ARG A 72 6.76 -13.01 17.56
CA ARG A 72 7.73 -11.96 17.22
C ARG A 72 7.02 -10.64 16.98
N ALA A 73 7.49 -9.57 17.61
CA ALA A 73 6.98 -8.22 17.36
C ALA A 73 7.40 -7.75 15.96
N PRO A 74 6.47 -7.26 15.12
CA PRO A 74 6.82 -6.78 13.80
C PRO A 74 7.53 -5.43 13.87
N LYS A 75 8.50 -5.25 12.98
CA LYS A 75 9.27 -4.03 12.82
C LYS A 75 9.08 -3.46 11.43
N ASN A 76 9.08 -2.13 11.32
CA ASN A 76 9.04 -1.43 10.04
C ASN A 76 10.45 -0.95 9.70
N PHE A 77 11.05 -1.53 8.65
CA PHE A 77 12.37 -1.20 8.17
C PHE A 77 12.28 -0.42 6.87
N TRP A 78 12.95 0.73 6.79
CA TRP A 78 13.02 1.51 5.56
C TRP A 78 14.25 1.11 4.76
N ILE A 79 14.10 0.90 3.45
CA ILE A 79 15.24 0.72 2.56
C ILE A 79 15.78 2.11 2.26
N PRO A 80 17.00 2.47 2.72
CA PRO A 80 17.49 3.85 2.68
C PRO A 80 18.04 4.22 1.30
N ILE A 81 17.24 3.99 0.26
CA ILE A 81 17.53 4.34 -1.13
C ILE A 81 16.26 4.95 -1.74
N ALA A 82 16.39 6.17 -2.26
CA ALA A 82 15.36 6.79 -3.07
C ALA A 82 15.54 6.36 -4.53
N CYS A 83 14.52 5.75 -5.11
CA CYS A 83 14.49 5.43 -6.53
C CYS A 83 13.84 6.58 -7.30
N VAL A 84 14.68 7.35 -8.00
CA VAL A 84 14.27 8.56 -8.70
C VAL A 84 14.03 8.24 -10.17
N ASN A 85 12.85 8.64 -10.65
CA ASN A 85 12.39 8.48 -12.02
C ASN A 85 12.65 7.07 -12.57
N PRO A 86 12.08 6.02 -11.95
CA PRO A 86 12.17 4.69 -12.53
C PRO A 86 11.61 4.70 -13.95
N ARG A 87 12.20 3.88 -14.82
CA ARG A 87 11.70 3.71 -16.20
C ARG A 87 10.22 3.36 -16.14
N GLU A 88 9.43 4.00 -17.00
CA GLU A 88 7.98 3.78 -17.10
C GLU A 88 7.22 3.97 -15.77
N ASP A 89 7.83 4.61 -14.76
CA ASP A 89 7.32 4.75 -13.39
C ASP A 89 7.04 3.42 -12.66
N LEU A 90 7.74 2.36 -13.09
CA LEU A 90 7.59 1.00 -12.57
C LEU A 90 8.56 0.75 -11.42
N TYR A 91 8.03 0.50 -10.22
CA TYR A 91 8.83 0.35 -9.00
C TYR A 91 9.87 -0.77 -9.07
N TYR A 92 9.57 -1.86 -9.76
CA TYR A 92 10.47 -3.00 -9.82
C TYR A 92 11.69 -2.74 -10.71
N LEU A 93 11.62 -1.73 -11.59
CA LEU A 93 12.76 -1.28 -12.39
C LEU A 93 13.78 -0.49 -11.56
N CYS A 94 13.49 -0.19 -10.29
CA CYS A 94 14.48 0.26 -9.31
C CYS A 94 15.53 -0.80 -9.00
N PHE A 95 15.22 -2.10 -9.16
CA PHE A 95 16.13 -3.19 -8.79
C PHE A 95 16.62 -4.02 -9.99
N ALA A 96 16.15 -3.70 -11.20
CA ALA A 96 16.59 -4.38 -12.41
C ALA A 96 17.92 -3.78 -12.92
N PRO A 97 18.86 -4.61 -13.44
CA PRO A 97 20.04 -4.09 -14.11
C PRO A 97 19.63 -3.13 -15.24
N PRO A 98 20.46 -2.10 -15.52
CA PRO A 98 20.32 -1.31 -16.74
C PRO A 98 20.71 -2.18 -17.95
N GLY A 99 19.82 -3.06 -18.39
CA GLY A 99 19.97 -3.92 -19.57
C GLY A 99 19.24 -3.36 -20.79
N ASP A 100 20.01 -3.05 -21.83
CA ASP A 100 19.82 -3.37 -23.26
C ASP A 100 18.58 -2.86 -24.02
N GLY A 101 18.05 -1.67 -23.74
CA GLY A 101 16.97 -1.18 -24.60
C GLY A 101 16.42 0.20 -24.27
N GLY A 102 17.19 1.24 -24.62
CA GLY A 102 16.63 2.59 -24.74
C GLY A 102 17.56 3.66 -24.19
N ARG A 103 18.19 4.42 -25.08
CA ARG A 103 18.74 5.77 -24.79
C ARG A 103 17.60 6.76 -24.56
N GLN A 104 16.65 6.44 -23.68
CA GLN A 104 15.69 7.45 -23.20
C GLN A 104 16.35 8.24 -22.08
N ALA A 105 16.33 9.56 -22.21
CA ALA A 105 16.60 10.46 -21.11
C ALA A 105 15.68 10.08 -19.93
N GLY A 106 16.26 9.80 -18.76
CA GLY A 106 15.52 9.31 -17.58
C GLY A 106 15.95 7.93 -17.07
N ALA A 107 17.25 7.64 -17.07
CA ALA A 107 17.76 6.43 -16.43
C ALA A 107 17.38 6.43 -14.95
N THR A 108 16.80 5.32 -14.48
CA THR A 108 16.47 5.11 -13.06
C THR A 108 17.69 5.41 -12.21
N ARG A 109 17.57 6.38 -11.29
CA ARG A 109 18.66 6.77 -10.41
C ARG A 109 18.35 6.32 -8.99
N LEU A 110 19.21 5.46 -8.45
CA LEU A 110 19.17 5.09 -7.04
C LEU A 110 20.05 6.08 -6.26
N VAL A 111 19.43 6.79 -5.31
CA VAL A 111 20.11 7.76 -4.45
C VAL A 111 20.19 7.15 -3.05
N PRO A 112 21.38 6.72 -2.58
CA PRO A 112 21.56 6.28 -1.20
C PRO A 112 21.22 7.42 -0.23
N LEU A 113 20.56 7.08 0.87
CA LEU A 113 20.10 8.02 1.89
C LEU A 113 20.74 7.69 3.25
N GLY A 114 20.77 8.68 4.14
CA GLY A 114 21.30 8.50 5.50
C GLY A 114 22.75 8.03 5.52
N PRO A 115 23.14 7.10 6.40
CA PRO A 115 24.52 6.59 6.48
C PRO A 115 25.06 5.99 5.18
N LEU A 116 24.20 5.44 4.31
CA LEU A 116 24.63 4.93 3.01
C LEU A 116 25.08 6.04 2.05
N ALA A 117 24.56 7.26 2.21
CA ALA A 117 24.99 8.40 1.39
C ALA A 117 26.46 8.76 1.63
N ALA A 118 26.93 8.67 2.88
CA ALA A 118 28.33 8.94 3.23
C ALA A 118 29.29 7.93 2.59
N ILE A 119 28.90 6.66 2.53
CA ILE A 119 29.71 5.59 1.92
C ILE A 119 29.76 5.75 0.39
N ALA A 120 28.68 6.22 -0.23
CA ALA A 120 28.63 6.46 -1.67
C ALA A 120 29.42 7.72 -2.10
N GLY A 121 29.56 8.72 -1.21
CA GLY A 121 30.22 10.00 -1.48
C GLY A 121 31.76 9.95 -1.53
N ASP A 122 32.40 9.01 -0.84
CA ASP A 122 33.87 8.84 -0.84
C ASP A 122 34.41 8.22 -2.15
N GLY A 123 33.52 7.84 -3.05
CA GLY A 123 33.83 7.28 -4.37
C GLY A 123 33.98 8.31 -5.49
N GLY A 124 34.32 9.57 -5.23
CA GLY A 124 34.91 10.50 -6.22
C GLY A 124 34.26 10.57 -7.62
N VAL A 125 32.95 10.49 -7.74
CA VAL A 125 32.24 10.76 -9.00
C VAL A 125 31.57 12.13 -8.90
N GLU A 126 32.18 13.10 -9.59
CA GLU A 126 31.62 14.44 -9.76
C GLU A 126 30.18 14.38 -10.24
N ALA A 127 29.31 15.14 -9.57
CA ALA A 127 27.94 15.43 -9.97
C ALA A 127 27.94 16.26 -11.26
N GLY A 128 28.18 15.60 -12.39
CA GLY A 128 28.29 16.27 -13.69
C GLY A 128 28.30 15.34 -14.91
N ALA A 129 28.23 14.02 -14.74
CA ALA A 129 28.23 13.08 -15.86
C ALA A 129 27.05 12.11 -15.78
N SER A 130 26.31 12.04 -16.88
CA SER A 130 25.23 11.10 -17.19
C SER A 130 25.71 9.64 -17.24
N GLY A 131 26.02 9.07 -16.08
CA GLY A 131 26.38 7.66 -15.93
C GLY A 131 25.39 6.98 -14.99
N GLY A 132 24.75 5.91 -15.45
CA GLY A 132 23.92 5.05 -14.60
C GLY A 132 24.74 4.61 -13.38
N GLY A 133 24.39 5.16 -12.22
CA GLY A 133 25.06 4.81 -10.97
C GLY A 133 25.02 3.30 -10.78
N ALA A 134 26.16 2.72 -10.38
CA ALA A 134 26.22 1.32 -10.03
C ALA A 134 25.10 1.01 -9.02
N ASN A 135 24.30 -0.02 -9.31
CA ASN A 135 23.25 -0.45 -8.41
C ASN A 135 23.89 -0.73 -7.02
N PRO A 136 23.55 0.00 -5.95
CA PRO A 136 24.17 -0.18 -4.64
C PRO A 136 23.90 -1.57 -4.04
N PHE A 137 22.89 -2.29 -4.56
CA PHE A 137 22.61 -3.67 -4.20
C PHE A 137 23.52 -4.69 -4.89
N ALA A 138 24.26 -4.31 -5.94
CA ALA A 138 25.07 -5.25 -6.72
C ALA A 138 26.28 -5.81 -5.96
N SER A 139 26.75 -5.10 -4.93
CA SER A 139 27.89 -5.51 -4.10
C SER A 139 27.48 -6.21 -2.79
N ILE A 140 26.18 -6.28 -2.49
CA ILE A 140 25.68 -6.92 -1.27
C ILE A 140 25.63 -8.43 -1.49
N PRO A 141 26.31 -9.25 -0.67
CA PRO A 141 26.19 -10.70 -0.75
C PRO A 141 24.74 -11.12 -0.51
N THR A 142 24.31 -12.18 -1.19
CA THR A 142 22.99 -12.77 -0.95
C THR A 142 22.90 -13.35 0.46
N ASP A 143 21.70 -13.40 1.00
CA ASP A 143 21.37 -13.95 2.32
C ASP A 143 22.04 -13.22 3.48
N VAL A 144 22.41 -11.95 3.30
CA VAL A 144 22.86 -11.07 4.38
C VAL A 144 21.65 -10.50 5.10
N ASP A 145 21.67 -10.56 6.44
CA ASP A 145 20.71 -9.83 7.28
C ASP A 145 20.97 -8.32 7.18
N LEU A 146 20.00 -7.61 6.61
CA LEU A 146 20.03 -6.16 6.45
C LEU A 146 19.46 -5.44 7.66
N SER A 147 18.66 -6.09 8.52
CA SER A 147 17.95 -5.43 9.63
C SER A 147 18.83 -4.53 10.49
N PRO A 148 20.08 -4.89 10.85
CA PRO A 148 20.97 -4.01 11.62
C PRO A 148 21.37 -2.69 10.93
N PHE A 149 21.19 -2.61 9.61
CA PHE A 149 21.62 -1.48 8.77
C PHE A 149 20.46 -0.63 8.26
N LEU A 150 19.22 -1.09 8.44
CA LEU A 150 18.02 -0.39 7.96
C LEU A 150 17.48 0.55 9.05
N PRO A 151 17.12 1.80 8.71
CA PRO A 151 16.35 2.66 9.60
C PRO A 151 15.05 1.97 10.03
N GLU A 152 14.84 1.85 11.34
CA GLU A 152 13.64 1.27 11.95
C GLU A 152 12.72 2.39 12.45
N GLY A 153 11.42 2.24 12.24
CA GLY A 153 10.42 3.12 12.86
C GLY A 153 9.24 3.45 11.97
N PRO A 154 8.26 4.21 12.49
CA PRO A 154 7.06 4.57 11.75
C PRO A 154 7.33 5.60 10.65
N THR A 155 8.45 6.33 10.71
CA THR A 155 8.75 7.44 9.82
C THR A 155 10.10 7.32 9.13
N PHE A 156 10.21 7.96 7.97
CA PHE A 156 11.45 8.09 7.21
C PHE A 156 11.45 9.35 6.37
N SER A 157 12.57 10.06 6.32
CA SER A 157 12.68 11.32 5.59
C SER A 157 13.76 11.25 4.51
N PHE A 158 13.51 11.95 3.39
CA PHE A 158 14.47 12.09 2.31
C PHE A 158 14.35 13.48 1.66
N PRO A 159 15.46 14.05 1.14
CA PRO A 159 15.40 15.23 0.30
C PRO A 159 14.91 14.87 -1.11
N MET A 160 13.88 15.55 -1.60
CA MET A 160 13.50 15.49 -3.01
C MET A 160 14.65 16.03 -3.86
N PRO A 161 15.19 15.27 -4.83
CA PRO A 161 16.31 15.76 -5.63
C PRO A 161 15.99 17.03 -6.42
N ASP A 162 16.96 17.93 -6.53
CA ASP A 162 16.81 19.22 -7.25
C ASP A 162 16.47 19.04 -8.75
N ASP A 163 16.94 17.94 -9.33
CA ASP A 163 16.74 17.56 -10.73
C ASP A 163 15.66 16.47 -10.91
N ALA A 164 14.79 16.27 -9.91
CA ALA A 164 13.76 15.22 -9.96
C ALA A 164 12.77 15.42 -11.12
N ILE A 165 12.45 16.66 -11.49
CA ILE A 165 11.43 16.96 -12.50
C ILE A 165 11.99 16.78 -13.91
N GLN A 166 11.35 15.94 -14.71
CA GLN A 166 11.68 15.75 -16.12
C GLN A 166 10.43 15.69 -17.01
N PRO A 167 10.55 16.01 -18.32
CA PRO A 167 9.47 15.77 -19.27
C PRO A 167 9.11 14.28 -19.37
N ARG A 168 7.83 13.97 -19.55
CA ARG A 168 7.31 12.60 -19.64
C ARG A 168 6.36 12.51 -20.82
N GLU A 169 6.49 11.46 -21.62
CA GLU A 169 5.63 11.25 -22.78
C GLU A 169 4.17 11.07 -22.35
N GLY A 170 3.25 11.77 -23.02
CA GLY A 170 1.82 11.71 -22.71
C GLY A 170 1.38 12.48 -21.45
N ALA A 171 2.31 13.04 -20.67
CA ALA A 171 1.98 13.82 -19.48
C ALA A 171 1.63 15.27 -19.82
N SER A 172 0.61 15.83 -19.16
CA SER A 172 0.19 17.23 -19.35
C SER A 172 1.16 18.25 -18.76
N ALA A 173 2.06 17.83 -17.87
CA ALA A 173 3.13 18.65 -17.33
C ALA A 173 4.35 17.76 -16.97
N PRO A 174 5.57 18.30 -17.00
CA PRO A 174 6.74 17.63 -16.44
C PRO A 174 6.53 17.28 -14.96
N TYR A 175 7.07 16.13 -14.54
CA TYR A 175 7.05 15.71 -13.15
C TYR A 175 8.24 14.84 -12.80
N GLY A 176 8.58 14.83 -11.52
CA GLY A 176 9.47 13.87 -10.91
C GLY A 176 8.69 12.80 -10.15
N LEU A 177 9.27 11.61 -10.05
CA LEU A 177 8.75 10.53 -9.21
C LEU A 177 9.89 9.99 -8.36
N VAL A 178 9.68 9.95 -7.05
CA VAL A 178 10.56 9.23 -6.12
C VAL A 178 9.78 8.06 -5.51
N ILE A 179 10.38 6.88 -5.55
CA ILE A 179 9.86 5.68 -4.89
C ILE A 179 10.75 5.33 -3.71
N VAL A 180 10.13 5.16 -2.54
CA VAL A 180 10.76 4.69 -1.31
C VAL A 180 10.11 3.38 -0.91
N PHE A 181 10.91 2.47 -0.35
CA PHE A 181 10.44 1.14 0.04
C PHE A 181 10.60 0.95 1.54
N ASN A 182 9.66 0.22 2.13
CA ASN A 182 9.77 -0.27 3.50
C ASN A 182 9.34 -1.73 3.57
N VAL A 183 9.76 -2.42 4.63
CA VAL A 183 9.40 -3.80 4.92
C VAL A 183 8.86 -3.85 6.34
N LEU A 184 7.58 -4.14 6.47
CA LEU A 184 7.00 -4.55 7.75
C LEU A 184 7.26 -6.04 7.90
N CYS A 185 8.04 -6.45 8.89
CA CYS A 185 8.52 -7.84 9.03
C CYS A 185 8.51 -8.28 10.50
N ALA A 186 7.92 -9.44 10.79
CA ALA A 186 7.99 -10.08 12.11
C ALA A 186 9.22 -10.98 12.28
N GLY A 187 10.38 -10.48 11.86
CA GLY A 187 11.64 -11.20 11.85
C GLY A 187 12.77 -10.30 11.36
N GLN A 188 13.67 -10.87 10.55
CA GLN A 188 14.82 -10.17 9.96
C GLN A 188 14.59 -9.92 8.48
N VAL A 189 15.08 -8.79 7.97
CA VAL A 189 15.03 -8.46 6.54
C VAL A 189 16.35 -8.90 5.91
N ARG A 190 16.32 -9.95 5.08
CA ARG A 190 17.52 -10.42 4.37
C ARG A 190 17.52 -9.95 2.92
N PHE A 191 18.70 -9.60 2.41
CA PHE A 191 18.88 -9.40 0.98
C PHE A 191 18.79 -10.74 0.26
N VAL A 192 17.97 -10.83 -0.78
CA VAL A 192 17.85 -12.04 -1.59
C VAL A 192 18.08 -11.72 -3.06
N ALA A 193 18.71 -12.64 -3.78
CA ALA A 193 18.81 -12.52 -5.23
C ALA A 193 17.42 -12.45 -5.85
N ARG A 194 17.31 -11.69 -6.95
CA ARG A 194 16.10 -11.70 -7.77
C ARG A 194 15.89 -13.11 -8.33
N ASP A 195 14.70 -13.64 -8.08
CA ASP A 195 14.24 -14.87 -8.70
C ASP A 195 13.72 -14.53 -10.11
N LEU A 196 14.51 -14.86 -11.13
CA LEU A 196 14.17 -14.56 -12.52
C LEU A 196 12.94 -15.33 -13.01
N GLU A 197 12.56 -16.42 -12.35
CA GLU A 197 11.37 -17.22 -12.69
C GLU A 197 10.12 -16.69 -11.96
N GLY A 198 10.29 -16.10 -10.77
CA GLY A 198 9.23 -15.51 -9.96
C GLY A 198 8.68 -14.16 -10.47
N GLY A 199 9.02 -13.76 -11.70
CA GLY A 199 8.50 -12.56 -12.35
C GLY A 199 9.29 -11.27 -12.11
N ALA A 200 9.06 -10.26 -12.96
CA ALA A 200 9.84 -9.03 -12.96
C ALA A 200 9.61 -8.12 -11.74
N GLN A 201 8.46 -8.29 -11.06
CA GLN A 201 7.91 -7.37 -10.04
C GLN A 201 8.46 -7.59 -8.62
N GLN A 202 9.74 -7.95 -8.49
CA GLN A 202 10.33 -8.32 -7.20
C GLN A 202 11.12 -7.16 -6.58
N VAL A 203 11.01 -7.05 -5.25
CA VAL A 203 11.93 -6.30 -4.40
C VAL A 203 12.92 -7.31 -3.80
N PRO A 204 14.25 -7.07 -3.85
CA PRO A 204 15.28 -8.07 -3.52
C PRO A 204 15.48 -8.24 -2.00
N VAL A 205 14.38 -8.43 -1.27
CA VAL A 205 14.36 -8.63 0.18
C VAL A 205 13.41 -9.76 0.55
N ALA A 206 13.73 -10.50 1.61
CA ALA A 206 12.85 -11.47 2.23
C ALA A 206 12.75 -11.20 3.73
N CYS A 207 11.59 -11.50 4.31
CA CYS A 207 11.43 -11.54 5.76
C CYS A 207 11.70 -12.98 6.23
N THR A 208 12.62 -13.17 7.19
CA THR A 208 13.02 -14.49 7.70
C THR A 208 12.96 -14.58 9.21
N ASP A 209 12.92 -15.80 9.75
CA ASP A 209 13.22 -16.07 11.15
C ASP A 209 14.73 -15.96 11.46
N ASP A 210 15.10 -16.26 12.70
CA ASP A 210 16.48 -16.18 13.19
C ASP A 210 17.39 -17.24 12.56
N GLU A 211 16.82 -18.36 12.09
CA GLU A 211 17.50 -19.42 11.36
C GLU A 211 17.63 -19.14 9.85
N GLY A 212 17.03 -18.05 9.36
CA GLY A 212 17.05 -17.65 7.95
C GLY A 212 15.96 -18.29 7.09
N ASN A 213 14.99 -19.01 7.68
CA ASN A 213 13.84 -19.52 6.94
C ASN A 213 12.86 -18.39 6.61
N LYS A 214 12.32 -18.39 5.39
CA LYS A 214 11.34 -17.38 4.95
C LYS A 214 10.06 -17.47 5.79
N LEU A 215 9.59 -16.32 6.26
CA LEU A 215 8.30 -16.19 6.93
C LEU A 215 7.14 -16.21 5.93
N PRO A 216 5.95 -16.69 6.34
CA PRO A 216 4.77 -16.69 5.48
C PRO A 216 4.30 -15.25 5.17
N PRO A 217 3.55 -15.03 4.07
CA PRO A 217 3.01 -13.71 3.72
C PRO A 217 2.12 -13.05 4.78
N SER A 218 1.61 -13.79 5.76
CA SER A 218 0.88 -13.24 6.90
C SER A 218 1.76 -12.48 7.90
N GLU A 219 3.08 -12.64 7.81
CA GLU A 219 4.08 -12.12 8.74
C GLU A 219 5.00 -11.06 8.14
N TYR A 220 4.74 -10.62 6.90
CA TYR A 220 5.44 -9.49 6.33
C TYR A 220 4.66 -8.79 5.20
N VAL A 221 4.99 -7.52 4.96
CA VAL A 221 4.49 -6.72 3.85
C VAL A 221 5.61 -5.84 3.32
N VAL A 222 5.75 -5.73 2.00
CA VAL A 222 6.63 -4.75 1.37
C VAL A 222 5.81 -3.54 0.97
N GLY A 223 6.17 -2.38 1.49
CA GLY A 223 5.58 -1.10 1.13
C GLY A 223 6.33 -0.44 -0.02
N ILE A 224 5.55 0.21 -0.89
CA ILE A 224 6.02 0.93 -2.07
C ILE A 224 5.36 2.31 -2.05
N SER A 225 6.11 3.32 -1.65
CA SER A 225 5.61 4.68 -1.51
C SER A 225 6.06 5.53 -2.68
N ARG A 226 5.11 6.17 -3.37
CA ARG A 226 5.37 7.07 -4.48
C ARG A 226 5.17 8.51 -4.03
N VAL A 227 6.16 9.36 -4.25
CA VAL A 227 6.07 10.81 -4.02
C VAL A 227 6.35 11.52 -5.32
N TYR A 228 5.39 12.35 -5.75
CA TYR A 228 5.52 13.10 -6.99
C TYR A 228 6.15 14.46 -6.73
N SER A 229 6.86 14.98 -7.73
CA SER A 229 7.41 16.33 -7.73
C SER A 229 6.92 17.12 -8.92
N TYR A 230 6.45 18.33 -8.66
CA TYR A 230 6.00 19.28 -9.67
C TYR A 230 6.57 20.66 -9.34
N ALA A 231 6.75 21.50 -10.35
CA ALA A 231 7.21 22.87 -10.16
C ALA A 231 6.10 23.72 -9.49
N GLU A 232 4.89 23.63 -10.04
CA GLU A 232 3.77 24.52 -9.68
C GLU A 232 2.56 23.80 -9.09
N ARG A 233 2.45 22.47 -9.25
CA ARG A 233 1.31 21.73 -8.70
C ARG A 233 1.54 21.44 -7.22
N LEU A 234 0.52 21.70 -6.43
CA LEU A 234 0.47 21.40 -5.01
C LEU A 234 -0.59 20.33 -4.75
N ASN A 235 -0.41 19.61 -3.65
CA ASN A 235 -1.42 18.73 -3.08
C ASN A 235 -1.24 18.71 -1.56
N ALA A 236 -2.34 18.74 -0.80
CA ALA A 236 -2.32 18.59 0.64
C ALA A 236 -2.91 17.25 1.07
N ASN A 237 -2.54 16.77 2.25
CA ASN A 237 -3.20 15.60 2.82
C ASN A 237 -4.64 15.94 3.23
N PRO A 238 -5.61 15.03 3.05
CA PRO A 238 -6.97 15.21 3.54
C PRO A 238 -7.01 15.44 5.05
N VAL A 239 -8.02 16.19 5.53
CA VAL A 239 -8.19 16.55 6.94
C VAL A 239 -9.49 15.95 7.48
N ILE A 240 -9.36 14.95 8.35
CA ILE A 240 -10.49 14.33 9.07
C ILE A 240 -10.87 15.25 10.23
N GLU A 241 -12.08 15.80 10.22
CA GLU A 241 -12.59 16.65 11.29
C GLU A 241 -13.26 15.83 12.39
N LYS A 242 -14.05 14.81 12.01
CA LYS A 242 -14.85 14.02 12.95
C LYS A 242 -14.97 12.57 12.52
N VAL A 243 -15.06 11.69 13.50
CA VAL A 243 -15.51 10.31 13.34
C VAL A 243 -16.90 10.19 13.94
N LEU A 244 -17.83 9.58 13.21
CA LEU A 244 -19.21 9.44 13.63
C LEU A 244 -19.58 7.95 13.78
N LEU A 245 -20.28 7.63 14.86
CA LEU A 245 -20.98 6.36 15.07
C LEU A 245 -22.47 6.68 15.23
N GLU A 246 -23.34 6.14 14.39
CA GLU A 246 -24.78 6.45 14.40
C GLU A 246 -25.07 7.95 14.33
N GLN A 247 -24.32 8.67 13.50
CA GLN A 247 -24.35 10.14 13.37
C GLN A 247 -23.92 10.92 14.63
N GLN A 248 -23.50 10.25 15.69
CA GLN A 248 -22.93 10.87 16.88
C GLN A 248 -21.41 10.93 16.77
N GLU A 249 -20.84 12.08 17.09
CA GLU A 249 -19.38 12.25 17.15
C GLU A 249 -18.78 11.41 18.27
N ILE A 250 -17.67 10.74 17.95
CA ILE A 250 -16.88 9.94 18.88
C ILE A 250 -15.48 10.51 19.00
N ASP A 251 -14.84 10.29 20.15
CA ASP A 251 -13.42 10.54 20.33
C ASP A 251 -12.63 9.28 19.91
N PRO A 252 -11.83 9.33 18.82
CA PRO A 252 -11.03 8.19 18.37
C PRO A 252 -10.05 7.68 19.41
N ALA A 253 -9.54 8.54 20.30
CA ALA A 253 -8.58 8.16 21.33
C ALA A 253 -9.23 7.36 22.48
N VAL A 254 -10.51 7.61 22.76
CA VAL A 254 -11.30 6.87 23.76
C VAL A 254 -11.83 5.57 23.17
N GLY A 255 -12.20 5.58 21.89
CA GLY A 255 -12.80 4.44 21.23
C GLY A 255 -14.32 4.36 21.39
N VAL A 256 -14.89 3.22 21.01
CA VAL A 256 -16.35 3.00 21.01
C VAL A 256 -16.73 1.68 21.65
N VAL A 257 -17.93 1.65 22.22
CA VAL A 257 -18.58 0.43 22.70
C VAL A 257 -19.77 0.13 21.81
N VAL A 258 -19.82 -1.08 21.26
CA VAL A 258 -20.94 -1.59 20.47
C VAL A 258 -21.50 -2.85 21.12
N GLU A 259 -22.80 -3.07 20.99
CA GLU A 259 -23.40 -4.31 21.47
C GLU A 259 -23.00 -5.46 20.55
N ARG A 260 -22.68 -6.62 21.16
CA ARG A 260 -22.45 -7.85 20.41
C ARG A 260 -23.69 -8.25 19.62
N CYS A 261 -23.47 -9.04 18.59
CA CYS A 261 -24.59 -9.61 17.86
C CYS A 261 -25.34 -10.65 18.71
N THR A 262 -26.60 -10.32 19.06
CA THR A 262 -27.54 -11.24 19.71
C THR A 262 -28.60 -11.80 18.75
N ASP A 263 -28.75 -11.19 17.58
CA ASP A 263 -29.84 -11.47 16.66
C ASP A 263 -29.54 -12.63 15.72
N GLY A 264 -30.59 -13.38 15.39
CA GLY A 264 -30.55 -14.42 14.36
C GLY A 264 -29.53 -15.53 14.60
N THR A 265 -29.29 -16.34 13.57
CA THR A 265 -28.29 -17.43 13.57
C THR A 265 -27.05 -17.10 12.75
N ARG A 266 -27.09 -16.05 11.93
CA ARG A 266 -26.00 -15.66 11.02
C ARG A 266 -25.54 -14.24 11.30
N GLU A 267 -24.26 -13.95 11.02
CA GLU A 267 -23.68 -12.62 11.25
C GLU A 267 -24.31 -11.51 10.41
N ARG A 268 -24.83 -11.84 9.23
CA ARG A 268 -25.54 -10.89 8.36
C ARG A 268 -26.90 -10.43 8.90
N GLU A 269 -27.43 -11.10 9.92
CA GLU A 269 -28.70 -10.77 10.57
C GLU A 269 -28.50 -9.84 11.78
N CYS A 270 -27.23 -9.57 12.13
CA CYS A 270 -26.88 -8.71 13.24
C CYS A 270 -27.19 -7.24 12.93
N LYS A 271 -27.50 -6.48 13.98
CA LYS A 271 -27.55 -5.02 13.93
C LYS A 271 -26.31 -4.45 13.24
N GLU A 272 -26.55 -3.59 12.26
CA GLU A 272 -25.52 -2.79 11.61
C GLU A 272 -25.30 -1.51 12.40
N ASN A 273 -24.04 -1.20 12.68
CA ASN A 273 -23.62 0.07 13.26
C ASN A 273 -23.06 0.96 12.15
N LYS A 274 -23.60 2.17 11.99
CA LYS A 274 -23.19 3.10 10.93
C LYS A 274 -21.98 3.91 11.36
N ILE A 275 -20.91 3.84 10.58
CA ILE A 275 -19.66 4.58 10.81
C ILE A 275 -19.44 5.53 9.64
N ASP A 276 -19.19 6.81 9.92
CA ASP A 276 -18.95 7.84 8.90
C ASP A 276 -17.76 8.73 9.31
N LEU A 277 -17.18 9.41 8.32
CA LEU A 277 -16.16 10.43 8.53
C LEU A 277 -16.65 11.78 8.02
N ARG A 278 -16.36 12.85 8.78
CA ARG A 278 -16.48 14.23 8.32
C ARG A 278 -15.09 14.73 7.97
N MET A 279 -14.97 15.24 6.75
CA MET A 279 -13.74 15.84 6.23
C MET A 279 -13.94 17.34 6.10
N ALA A 280 -12.86 18.09 6.25
CA ALA A 280 -12.87 19.50 5.93
C ALA A 280 -13.14 19.71 4.43
N GLU A 281 -13.99 20.67 4.07
CA GLU A 281 -14.24 21.01 2.66
C GLU A 281 -12.97 21.49 1.94
N SER A 282 -12.00 22.04 2.69
CA SER A 282 -10.69 22.43 2.17
C SER A 282 -9.87 21.26 1.63
N SER A 283 -10.16 20.03 2.06
CA SER A 283 -9.50 18.83 1.52
C SER A 283 -9.94 18.49 0.10
N TRP A 284 -11.05 19.07 -0.39
CA TRP A 284 -11.55 18.80 -1.73
C TRP A 284 -10.92 19.78 -2.73
N GLU A 285 -9.63 19.66 -3.01
CA GLU A 285 -8.93 20.67 -3.80
C GLU A 285 -9.23 20.58 -5.30
N GLU A 286 -8.96 21.65 -6.06
CA GLU A 286 -8.97 21.59 -7.52
C GLU A 286 -7.80 20.75 -8.04
N ASN A 287 -8.04 19.93 -9.06
CA ASN A 287 -7.04 19.15 -9.76
C ASN A 287 -6.70 19.79 -11.12
N PRO A 288 -5.67 20.64 -11.20
CA PRO A 288 -5.30 21.31 -12.45
C PRO A 288 -4.75 20.34 -13.51
N GLY A 289 -4.44 19.09 -13.14
CA GLY A 289 -4.01 18.05 -14.08
C GLY A 289 -5.17 17.37 -14.82
N ASP A 290 -6.40 17.53 -14.34
CA ASP A 290 -7.59 16.86 -14.86
C ASP A 290 -8.65 17.90 -15.23
N VAL A 291 -8.57 18.39 -16.48
CA VAL A 291 -9.42 19.47 -16.99
C VAL A 291 -10.37 18.92 -18.04
N THR A 292 -11.66 19.19 -17.84
CA THR A 292 -12.71 18.86 -18.80
C THR A 292 -13.23 20.12 -19.49
N ARG A 293 -14.16 19.97 -20.45
CA ARG A 293 -14.79 21.12 -21.12
C ARG A 293 -15.50 22.08 -20.15
N GLU A 294 -15.88 21.60 -18.97
CA GLU A 294 -16.60 22.36 -17.94
C GLU A 294 -15.67 23.03 -16.92
N GLY A 295 -14.35 22.83 -17.04
CA GLY A 295 -13.34 23.31 -16.09
C GLY A 295 -12.52 22.20 -15.43
N PRO A 296 -11.62 22.56 -14.50
CA PRO A 296 -10.85 21.59 -13.72
C PRO A 296 -11.78 20.74 -12.86
N LEU A 297 -11.53 19.43 -12.82
CA LEU A 297 -12.12 18.56 -11.82
C LEU A 297 -11.51 18.86 -10.45
N ARG A 298 -12.21 18.45 -9.40
CA ARG A 298 -11.68 18.43 -8.05
C ARG A 298 -11.26 17.02 -7.68
N GLU A 299 -10.57 16.89 -6.56
CA GLU A 299 -10.12 15.59 -6.08
C GLU A 299 -11.27 14.63 -5.81
N GLN A 300 -10.98 13.34 -6.00
CA GLN A 300 -11.82 12.28 -5.49
C GLN A 300 -11.25 11.87 -4.12
N ILE A 301 -12.08 11.89 -3.09
CA ILE A 301 -11.69 11.49 -1.73
C ILE A 301 -12.52 10.29 -1.33
N TRP A 302 -11.88 9.23 -0.85
CA TRP A 302 -12.54 8.04 -0.34
C TRP A 302 -11.88 7.54 0.93
N VAL A 303 -12.63 6.76 1.71
CA VAL A 303 -12.14 6.08 2.91
C VAL A 303 -12.16 4.58 2.68
N THR A 304 -11.12 3.91 3.15
CA THR A 304 -11.07 2.45 3.29
C THR A 304 -11.11 2.10 4.77
N TYR A 305 -11.98 1.17 5.15
CA TYR A 305 -12.16 0.75 6.52
C TYR A 305 -11.53 -0.63 6.75
N TYR A 306 -10.94 -0.80 7.93
CA TYR A 306 -10.36 -2.06 8.35
C TYR A 306 -10.70 -2.35 9.81
N SER A 307 -10.80 -3.62 10.18
CA SER A 307 -10.88 -4.04 11.58
C SER A 307 -10.35 -5.46 11.80
N ASP A 308 -9.81 -5.70 12.98
CA ASP A 308 -9.40 -7.02 13.47
C ASP A 308 -10.56 -7.81 14.11
N ILE A 309 -11.71 -7.16 14.31
CA ILE A 309 -12.95 -7.77 14.80
C ILE A 309 -14.16 -7.33 13.98
N GLY A 310 -15.21 -8.15 13.97
CA GLY A 310 -16.43 -7.84 13.22
C GLY A 310 -16.21 -7.80 11.71
N THR A 311 -17.17 -7.20 11.00
CA THR A 311 -17.16 -7.14 9.53
C THR A 311 -17.77 -5.85 9.01
N PHE A 312 -17.26 -5.33 7.89
CA PHE A 312 -17.92 -4.25 7.16
C PHE A 312 -18.77 -4.79 6.01
N ALA A 313 -19.86 -4.10 5.69
CA ALA A 313 -20.66 -4.43 4.50
C ALA A 313 -19.97 -4.01 3.19
N GLN A 314 -19.09 -3.01 3.25
CA GLN A 314 -18.24 -2.56 2.15
C GLN A 314 -16.88 -2.13 2.71
N ASP A 315 -15.82 -2.42 1.97
CA ASP A 315 -14.45 -2.12 2.42
C ASP A 315 -14.08 -0.64 2.25
N ALA A 316 -14.74 0.08 1.32
CA ALA A 316 -14.47 1.48 1.04
C ALA A 316 -15.75 2.29 0.73
N ARG A 317 -15.70 3.60 0.98
CA ARG A 317 -16.77 4.56 0.70
C ARG A 317 -16.23 5.84 0.07
N LEU A 318 -16.94 6.35 -0.93
CA LEU A 318 -16.66 7.65 -1.53
C LEU A 318 -17.12 8.76 -0.57
N LEU A 319 -16.23 9.69 -0.24
CA LEU A 319 -16.50 10.84 0.61
C LEU A 319 -16.78 12.10 -0.22
N PHE A 320 -15.96 12.35 -1.25
CA PHE A 320 -16.11 13.47 -2.18
C PHE A 320 -16.02 12.99 -3.63
N ASP A 321 -17.01 13.37 -4.42
CA ASP A 321 -17.02 13.21 -5.87
C ASP A 321 -16.27 14.37 -6.54
N THR A 322 -15.63 14.10 -7.67
CA THR A 322 -14.80 15.08 -8.40
C THR A 322 -15.58 16.32 -8.90
N ARG A 323 -16.92 16.29 -8.91
CA ARG A 323 -17.79 17.37 -9.39
C ARG A 323 -18.86 17.78 -8.38
N LYS A 324 -19.47 16.81 -7.71
CA LYS A 324 -20.65 17.03 -6.85
C LYS A 324 -20.29 17.41 -5.41
N GLY A 325 -19.03 17.28 -5.02
CA GLY A 325 -18.59 17.52 -3.65
C GLY A 325 -18.94 16.35 -2.73
N ARG A 326 -19.29 16.66 -1.48
CA ARG A 326 -19.54 15.65 -0.45
C ARG A 326 -20.69 14.73 -0.84
N VAL A 327 -20.48 13.42 -0.68
CA VAL A 327 -21.51 12.39 -0.88
C VAL A 327 -22.40 12.31 0.37
N ALA A 328 -23.72 12.27 0.18
CA ALA A 328 -24.67 12.28 1.30
C ALA A 328 -24.62 11.00 2.14
N ASP A 329 -24.62 9.83 1.48
CA ASP A 329 -24.63 8.51 2.12
C ASP A 329 -23.21 7.93 2.17
N SER A 330 -22.28 8.63 2.81
CA SER A 330 -20.87 8.21 2.90
C SER A 330 -20.59 7.16 3.98
N ASP A 331 -21.58 6.83 4.83
CA ASP A 331 -21.42 5.86 5.92
C ASP A 331 -21.16 4.43 5.43
N VAL A 332 -20.48 3.66 6.27
CA VAL A 332 -20.29 2.21 6.16
C VAL A 332 -21.01 1.48 7.28
N SER A 333 -21.49 0.28 6.98
CA SER A 333 -22.15 -0.57 7.98
C SER A 333 -21.15 -1.54 8.59
N PHE A 334 -20.99 -1.49 9.91
CA PHE A 334 -20.15 -2.38 10.70
C PHE A 334 -21.02 -3.34 11.52
N ARG A 335 -20.74 -4.64 11.43
CA ARG A 335 -21.39 -5.67 12.24
C ARG A 335 -20.42 -6.20 13.28
N ALA A 336 -20.81 -6.08 14.55
CA ALA A 336 -20.04 -6.59 15.67
C ALA A 336 -20.08 -8.14 15.71
N PRO A 337 -19.01 -8.80 16.18
CA PRO A 337 -19.00 -10.23 16.40
C PRO A 337 -20.04 -10.66 17.46
N ARG A 338 -20.34 -11.96 17.50
CA ARG A 338 -21.27 -12.55 18.49
C ARG A 338 -20.66 -12.68 19.89
N ALA A 339 -19.36 -12.95 19.94
CA ALA A 339 -18.61 -13.06 21.18
C ALA A 339 -18.14 -11.66 21.62
N PRO A 340 -18.17 -11.34 22.92
CA PRO A 340 -17.50 -10.17 23.44
C PRO A 340 -16.02 -10.17 23.03
N ALA A 341 -15.53 -9.02 22.60
CA ALA A 341 -14.16 -8.87 22.11
C ALA A 341 -13.73 -7.39 22.18
N SER A 342 -12.43 -7.16 22.27
CA SER A 342 -11.83 -5.84 22.08
C SER A 342 -10.93 -5.91 20.87
N GLY A 343 -10.93 -4.87 20.07
CA GLY A 343 -10.17 -4.80 18.83
C GLY A 343 -9.94 -3.36 18.40
N THR A 344 -9.57 -3.21 17.15
CA THR A 344 -9.21 -1.94 16.54
C THR A 344 -9.94 -1.78 15.23
N LEU A 345 -10.40 -0.56 14.99
CA LEU A 345 -10.90 -0.10 13.70
C LEU A 345 -9.92 0.93 13.14
N TRP A 346 -9.59 0.79 11.86
CA TRP A 346 -8.83 1.79 11.11
C TRP A 346 -9.72 2.37 10.02
N ALA A 347 -9.72 3.68 9.87
CA ALA A 347 -10.32 4.35 8.73
C ALA A 347 -9.22 5.17 8.03
N VAL A 348 -8.91 4.80 6.80
CA VAL A 348 -7.84 5.40 6.02
C VAL A 348 -8.45 6.18 4.87
N VAL A 349 -8.27 7.49 4.89
CA VAL A 349 -8.73 8.40 3.86
C VAL A 349 -7.64 8.60 2.83
N HIS A 350 -8.01 8.59 1.56
CA HIS A 350 -7.15 8.79 0.42
C HIS A 350 -7.74 9.88 -0.48
N ASP A 351 -6.87 10.65 -1.12
CA ASP A 351 -7.22 11.36 -2.35
C ASP A 351 -6.57 10.70 -3.59
N ASN A 352 -7.01 11.09 -4.78
CA ASN A 352 -6.50 10.57 -6.04
C ASN A 352 -5.18 11.21 -6.50
N ARG A 353 -4.53 12.01 -5.65
CA ARG A 353 -3.25 12.71 -5.89
C ARG A 353 -2.18 12.34 -4.86
N GLY A 354 -2.39 11.24 -4.13
CA GLY A 354 -1.42 10.61 -3.25
C GLY A 354 -1.41 11.13 -1.81
N GLY A 355 -2.33 12.04 -1.44
CA GLY A 355 -2.51 12.42 -0.05
C GLY A 355 -3.32 11.37 0.71
N ALA A 356 -3.06 11.33 2.01
CA ALA A 356 -3.69 10.38 2.91
C ALA A 356 -3.86 10.94 4.32
N ALA A 357 -4.86 10.43 5.02
CA ALA A 357 -5.06 10.65 6.45
C ALA A 357 -5.69 9.40 7.06
N TRP A 358 -5.67 9.29 8.38
CA TRP A 358 -6.32 8.17 9.04
C TRP A 358 -6.73 8.49 10.46
N VAL A 359 -7.61 7.65 10.97
CA VAL A 359 -7.92 7.51 12.39
C VAL A 359 -7.83 6.05 12.79
N VAL A 360 -7.43 5.83 14.04
CA VAL A 360 -7.40 4.52 14.69
C VAL A 360 -8.33 4.60 15.89
N VAL A 361 -9.29 3.70 15.97
CA VAL A 361 -10.36 3.73 16.96
C VAL A 361 -10.39 2.38 17.69
N PRO A 362 -10.12 2.34 19.01
CA PRO A 362 -10.39 1.16 19.82
C PRO A 362 -11.87 0.83 19.77
N ILE A 363 -12.21 -0.45 19.61
CA ILE A 363 -13.60 -0.91 19.58
C ILE A 363 -13.80 -2.04 20.59
N HIS A 364 -14.82 -1.89 21.42
CA HIS A 364 -15.19 -2.86 22.45
C HIS A 364 -16.59 -3.40 22.18
N VAL A 365 -16.70 -4.72 22.15
CA VAL A 365 -17.93 -5.46 21.89
C VAL A 365 -18.34 -6.13 23.19
N ARG A 366 -19.52 -5.80 23.70
CA ARG A 366 -20.04 -6.31 24.98
C ARG A 366 -21.27 -7.19 24.84
#